data_AF-A0A849FN61-F1
#
_entry.id   AF-A0A849FN61-F1
#
_cell.length_a   1.000
_cell.length_b   1.000
_cell.length_c   1.000
_cell.angle_alpha   90.00
_cell.angle_beta   90.00
_cell.angle_gamma   90.00
#
_symmetry.space_group_name_H-M   'P 1'
#
loop_
_entity.id
_entity.type
_entity.pdbx_description
1 polymer ?
#
loop_
_entity_poly.entity_id
_entity_poly.type
_entity_poly.pdbx_seq_one_letter_code
_entity_poly.pdbx_strand_id
1 'polypeptide(L)' 'VLGDLIKESLKSITDMKKRERAIFAPLIFMTILLGVYPSLVTDMIGPSVAALIANYDTALLDSGALTAVAGN' A
#
# COMPACT_ATOMS: atom_id res chain seq x y z
N VAL A 1 28.05 16.68 -4.72
CA VAL A 1 27.91 17.16 -6.11
C VAL A 1 28.39 16.06 -7.04
N LEU A 2 27.58 15.66 -8.02
CA LEU A 2 28.01 14.71 -9.07
C LEU A 2 29.09 15.43 -9.90
N GLY A 3 30.30 14.88 -9.91
CA GLY A 3 31.47 15.52 -10.53
C GLY A 3 31.33 15.72 -12.03
N ASP A 4 32.04 16.71 -12.57
CA ASP A 4 31.95 17.08 -13.98
C ASP A 4 32.24 15.89 -14.90
N LEU A 5 31.41 15.71 -15.93
CA LEU A 5 31.59 14.70 -16.96
C LEU A 5 32.77 15.07 -17.86
N ILE A 6 33.99 14.72 -17.45
CA ILE A 6 35.24 14.98 -18.18
C ILE A 6 35.36 14.12 -19.47
N LYS A 7 34.65 12.98 -19.54
CA LYS A 7 34.60 12.11 -20.73
C LYS A 7 33.30 12.28 -21.49
N GLU A 8 33.39 12.77 -22.72
CA GLU A 8 32.26 12.92 -23.65
C GLU A 8 31.54 11.58 -23.93
N SER A 9 32.28 10.47 -23.91
CA SER A 9 31.74 9.11 -24.05
C SER A 9 30.81 8.66 -22.92
N LEU A 10 30.85 9.30 -21.74
CA LEU A 10 29.97 8.99 -20.61
C LEU A 10 28.64 9.78 -20.67
N LYS A 11 28.56 10.81 -21.52
CA LYS A 11 27.39 11.69 -21.66
C LYS A 11 26.21 11.00 -22.37
N SER A 12 26.48 9.96 -23.16
CA SER A 12 25.47 9.18 -23.89
C SER A 12 24.88 8.02 -23.07
N ILE A 13 25.50 7.66 -21.94
CA ILE A 13 24.94 6.71 -20.98
C ILE A 13 23.76 7.39 -20.29
N THR A 14 22.56 7.12 -20.80
CA THR A 14 21.32 7.50 -20.14
C THR A 14 20.99 6.43 -19.10
N ASP A 15 20.85 6.85 -17.84
CA ASP A 15 20.62 5.96 -16.69
C ASP A 15 19.31 5.16 -16.82
N MET A 16 18.27 5.76 -17.43
CA MET A 16 16.99 5.09 -17.67
C MET A 16 16.60 5.06 -19.14
N LYS A 17 16.41 3.84 -19.67
CA LYS A 17 15.87 3.59 -21.00
C LYS A 17 14.36 3.85 -21.03
N LYS A 18 13.81 4.16 -22.21
CA LYS A 18 12.36 4.41 -22.39
C LYS A 18 11.48 3.26 -21.87
N ARG A 19 11.93 2.01 -22.05
CA ARG A 19 11.22 0.80 -21.56
C ARG A 19 11.18 0.74 -20.03
N GLU A 20 12.29 1.05 -19.36
CA GLU A 20 12.34 1.08 -17.90
C GLU A 20 11.41 2.16 -17.36
N ARG A 21 11.44 3.35 -17.94
CA ARG A 21 10.52 4.43 -17.59
C ARG A 21 9.05 4.05 -17.79
N ALA A 22 8.71 3.32 -18.86
CA ALA A 22 7.34 2.89 -19.12
C ALA A 22 6.81 1.90 -18.07
N ILE A 23 7.67 1.11 -17.44
CA ILE A 23 7.29 0.15 -16.38
C ILE A 23 7.18 0.88 -15.03
N PHE A 24 8.12 1.79 -14.73
CA PHE A 24 8.14 2.48 -13.42
C PHE A 24 7.18 3.65 -13.32
N ALA A 25 6.95 4.39 -14.40
CA ALA A 25 6.05 5.54 -14.41
C ALA A 25 4.64 5.22 -13.87
N PRO A 26 3.94 4.16 -14.30
CA PRO A 26 2.63 3.83 -13.76
C PRO A 26 2.68 3.43 -12.29
N LEU A 27 3.73 2.73 -11.84
CA LEU A 27 3.88 2.33 -10.43
C LEU A 27 4.03 3.55 -9.53
N ILE A 28 4.91 4.48 -9.89
CA ILE A 28 5.15 5.72 -9.14
C ILE A 28 3.88 6.58 -9.16
N PHE A 29 3.25 6.72 -10.32
CA PHE A 29 2.01 7.48 -10.47
C PHE A 29 0.91 6.92 -9.57
N MET A 30 0.68 5.61 -9.60
CA MET A 30 -0.31 4.96 -8.73
C MET A 30 0.04 5.10 -7.26
N THR A 31 1.32 5.04 -6.90
CA THR A 31 1.76 5.21 -5.49
C THR A 31 1.44 6.61 -4.99
N ILE A 32 1.74 7.64 -5.79
CA ILE A 32 1.43 9.03 -5.45
C ILE A 32 -0.08 9.24 -5.42
N LEU A 33 -0.80 8.74 -6.42
CA LEU A 33 -2.26 8.86 -6.52
C LEU A 33 -2.94 8.27 -5.30
N LEU A 34 -2.59 7.03 -4.93
CA LEU A 34 -3.17 6.36 -3.75
C LEU A 34 -2.72 7.02 -2.44
N GLY A 35 -1.53 7.62 -2.39
CA GLY A 35 -1.06 8.37 -1.23
C GLY A 35 -1.84 9.67 -1.00
N VAL A 36 -2.22 10.38 -2.07
CA VAL A 36 -3.00 11.64 -1.97
C VAL A 36 -4.51 11.37 -1.90
N TYR A 37 -5.00 10.37 -2.63
CA TYR A 37 -6.43 10.05 -2.76
C TYR A 37 -6.70 8.56 -2.46
N PRO A 38 -6.66 8.16 -1.17
CA PRO A 38 -6.77 6.76 -0.78
C PRO A 38 -8.18 6.17 -0.96
N SER A 39 -9.23 7.00 -1.06
CA SER A 39 -10.63 6.56 -1.21
C SER A 39 -10.87 5.66 -2.42
N LEU A 40 -10.06 5.80 -3.48
CA LEU A 40 -10.09 4.90 -4.65
C LEU A 40 -10.00 3.42 -4.29
N VAL A 41 -9.28 3.10 -3.21
CA VAL A 41 -9.13 1.72 -2.72
C VAL A 41 -9.88 1.52 -1.42
N THR A 42 -9.85 2.48 -0.49
CA THR A 42 -10.47 2.30 0.84
C THR A 42 -11.98 2.12 0.77
N ASP A 43 -12.67 2.77 -0.18
CA ASP A 43 -14.13 2.62 -0.31
C ASP A 43 -14.52 1.23 -0.83
N MET A 44 -13.64 0.60 -1.61
CA MET A 44 -13.84 -0.76 -2.12
C MET A 44 -13.62 -1.82 -1.03
N ILE A 45 -12.61 -1.62 -0.16
CA ILE A 45 -12.27 -2.60 0.90
C ILE A 45 -13.01 -2.35 2.22
N GLY A 46 -13.56 -1.15 2.42
CA GLY A 46 -14.21 -0.71 3.67
C GLY A 46 -15.30 -1.67 4.17
N PRO A 47 -16.29 -2.06 3.34
CA PRO A 47 -17.35 -2.99 3.77
C PRO A 47 -16.83 -4.35 4.24
N SER A 48 -15.82 -4.89 3.56
CA SER A 48 -15.21 -6.18 3.92
C SER A 48 -14.46 -6.11 5.25
N VAL A 49 -13.76 -4.99 5.52
CA VAL A 49 -13.08 -4.76 6.79
C VAL A 49 -14.07 -4.54 7.92
N ALA A 50 -15.16 -3.80 7.68
CA ALA A 50 -16.22 -3.59 8.67
C ALA A 50 -16.89 -4.92 9.08
N ALA A 51 -17.20 -5.78 8.11
CA ALA A 51 -17.73 -7.11 8.38
C ALA A 51 -16.75 -7.98 9.19
N LEU A 52 -15.45 -7.90 8.86
CA LEU A 52 -14.41 -8.62 9.61
C LEU A 52 -14.35 -8.19 11.08
N ILE A 53 -14.40 -6.88 11.35
CA ILE A 53 -14.40 -6.33 12.70
C ILE A 53 -15.66 -6.74 13.46
N ALA A 54 -16.84 -6.63 12.86
CA ALA A 54 -18.10 -7.02 13.50
C ALA A 54 -18.12 -8.50 13.93
N ASN A 55 -17.59 -9.39 13.08
CA ASN A 55 -17.45 -10.81 13.41
C ASN A 55 -16.48 -11.04 14.57
N TYR A 56 -15.37 -10.30 14.60
CA TYR A 56 -14.38 -10.38 15.68
C TYR A 56 -14.96 -9.92 17.02
N ASP A 57 -15.66 -8.79 17.05
CA ASP A 57 -16.31 -8.27 18.26
C ASP A 57 -17.35 -9.26 18.79
N THR A 58 -18.13 -9.88 17.90
CA THR A 58 -19.10 -10.92 18.27
C THR A 58 -18.42 -12.12 18.92
N ALA A 59 -17.31 -12.60 18.37
CA ALA A 59 -16.56 -13.72 18.93
C ALA A 59 -15.92 -13.39 20.29
N LEU A 60 -15.44 -12.16 20.48
CA LEU A 60 -14.94 -11.70 21.78
C LEU A 60 -16.02 -11.70 22.86
N LEU A 61 -17.23 -11.24 22.52
CA LEU A 61 -18.36 -11.23 23.44
C LEU A 61 -18.77 -12.64 23.85
N ASP A 62 -18.84 -13.57 22.89
CA ASP A 62 -19.17 -14.98 23.15
C ASP A 62 -18.13 -15.66 24.06
N SER A 63 -16.84 -15.44 23.80
CA SER A 63 -15.73 -15.90 24.65
C SER A 63 -15.81 -15.37 26.09
N GLY A 64 -16.11 -14.08 26.26
CA GLY A 64 -16.28 -13.46 27.57
C GLY A 64 -17.48 -14.04 28.33
N ALA A 65 -18.60 -14.25 27.63
CA ALA A 65 -19.80 -14.87 28.19
C ALA A 65 -19.55 -16.32 28.64
N LEU A 66 -18.85 -17.12 27.82
CA LEU A 66 -18.44 -18.49 28.17
C LEU A 66 -17.58 -18.54 29.44
N THR A 67 -16.63 -17.61 29.58
CA THR A 67 -15.74 -17.54 30.75
C THR A 67 -16.51 -17.13 32.01
N ALA A 68 -17.45 -16.18 31.90
CA ALA A 68 -18.31 -15.76 33.03
C ALA A 68 -19.24 -16.88 33.51
N VAL A 69 -19.76 -17.71 32.60
CA VAL A 69 -20.58 -18.88 32.94
C VAL A 69 -19.76 -20.01 33.57
N ALA A 70 -18.50 -20.20 33.16
CA ALA A 70 -17.62 -21.23 33.73
C ALA A 70 -17.02 -20.88 35.11
N GLY A 71 -17.07 -19.61 35.51
CA GLY A 71 -16.54 -19.13 36.80
C GLY A 71 -17.54 -19.14 37.96
N ASN A 72 -18.77 -19.58 37.74
CA ASN A 72 -19.90 -19.58 38.69
C ASN A 72 -20.38 -21.00 38.99
#